data_AF-A0A256ZPP4-F1
#
_entry.id   AF-A0A256ZPP4-F1
#
_cell.length_a   1.000
_cell.length_b   1.000
_cell.length_c   1.000
_cell.angle_alpha   90.00
_cell.angle_beta   90.00
_cell.angle_gamma   90.00
#
_symmetry.space_group_name_H-M   'P 1'
#
loop_
_entity.id
_entity.type
_entity.pdbx_description
1 polymer ?
#
loop_
_entity_poly.entity_id
_entity_poly.type
_entity_poly.pdbx_seq_one_letter_code
_entity_poly.pdbx_strand_id
1 'polypeptide(L)' 'MSEQKNLRFYCRKCKKMVNVYECAKEEKVFPENKPEFDVVTWCCSICHSPIVEISVFRRK' A
#
# COMPACT_ATOMS: atom_id res chain seq x y z
N MET A 1 11.27 -5.96 -14.70
CA MET A 1 11.42 -6.17 -13.24
C MET A 1 11.68 -4.81 -12.61
N SER A 2 10.60 -4.06 -12.40
CA SER A 2 10.56 -2.65 -12.00
C SER A 2 11.11 -2.42 -10.58
N GLU A 3 11.60 -1.21 -10.34
CA GLU A 3 12.41 -0.71 -9.22
C GLU A 3 11.74 -0.72 -7.82
N GLN A 4 11.11 -1.82 -7.39
CA GLN A 4 10.49 -1.94 -6.05
C GLN A 4 11.50 -2.07 -4.88
N LYS A 5 12.77 -1.67 -5.06
CA LYS A 5 13.85 -2.22 -4.23
C LYS A 5 13.92 -1.73 -2.78
N ASN A 6 13.18 -0.72 -2.31
CA ASN A 6 13.29 -0.25 -0.91
C ASN A 6 12.04 0.44 -0.34
N LEU A 7 10.84 0.01 -0.70
CA LEU A 7 9.64 0.57 -0.07
C LEU A 7 9.49 0.07 1.36
N ARG A 8 9.36 1.01 2.30
CA ARG A 8 9.19 0.73 3.73
C ARG A 8 7.95 1.41 4.27
N PHE A 9 7.09 0.64 4.92
CA PHE A 9 5.88 1.15 5.56
C PHE A 9 5.79 0.71 7.02
N TYR A 10 4.98 1.42 7.79
CA TYR A 10 4.68 1.05 9.16
C TYR A 10 3.65 -0.10 9.19
N CYS A 11 4.04 -1.25 9.72
CA CYS A 11 3.11 -2.34 9.94
C CYS A 11 2.47 -2.23 11.32
N ARG A 12 1.12 -2.10 11.38
CA ARG A 12 0.37 -2.02 12.64
C ARG A 12 0.47 -3.29 13.50
N LYS A 13 0.63 -4.47 12.88
CA LYS A 13 0.84 -5.73 13.63
C LYS A 13 2.26 -5.86 14.18
N CYS A 14 3.27 -5.51 13.38
CA CYS A 14 4.68 -5.56 13.84
C CYS A 14 5.11 -4.34 14.65
N LYS A 15 4.28 -3.28 14.67
CA LYS A 15 4.52 -1.98 15.32
C LYS A 15 5.85 -1.32 14.95
N LYS A 16 6.36 -1.57 13.73
CA LYS A 16 7.65 -1.07 13.24
C LYS A 16 7.64 -0.83 11.73
N MET A 17 8.62 -0.07 11.25
CA MET A 17 8.89 0.12 9.83
C MET A 17 9.49 -1.15 9.22
N VAL A 18 8.79 -1.73 8.25
CA VAL A 18 9.16 -2.99 7.58
C VAL A 18 9.27 -2.77 6.08
N ASN A 19 10.03 -3.63 5.41
CA ASN A 19 9.94 -3.73 3.96
C ASN A 19 8.56 -4.27 3.58
N VAL A 20 8.08 -3.84 2.42
CA VAL A 20 6.83 -4.33 1.86
C VAL A 20 7.05 -4.94 0.48
N TYR A 21 6.11 -5.77 0.07
CA TYR A 21 6.00 -6.26 -1.29
C TYR A 21 4.60 -5.96 -1.82
N GLU A 22 4.50 -5.81 -3.13
CA GLU A 22 3.22 -5.66 -3.82
C GLU A 22 2.48 -6.99 -3.79
N CYS A 23 1.27 -7.02 -3.23
CA CYS A 23 0.48 -8.24 -3.11
C CYS A 23 -0.55 -8.35 -4.23
N ALA A 24 -1.17 -7.24 -4.60
CA ALA A 24 -2.16 -7.17 -5.67
C ALA A 24 -2.15 -5.76 -6.26
N LYS A 25 -2.39 -5.70 -7.57
CA LYS A 25 -2.62 -4.46 -8.30
C LYS A 25 -3.88 -4.62 -9.12
N GLU A 26 -4.87 -3.79 -8.86
CA GLU A 26 -6.06 -3.65 -9.69
C GLU A 26 -5.86 -2.45 -10.60
N GLU A 27 -5.89 -2.67 -11.91
CA GLU A 27 -5.65 -1.63 -12.91
C GLU A 27 -6.96 -1.09 -13.45
N LYS A 28 -6.98 0.20 -13.80
CA LYS A 28 -8.14 0.85 -14.41
C LYS A 28 -9.42 0.64 -13.62
N VAL A 29 -9.35 0.78 -12.30
CA VAL A 29 -10.54 0.74 -11.44
C VAL A 29 -11.36 1.97 -11.82
N PHE A 30 -12.45 1.79 -12.56
CA PHE A 30 -13.32 2.87 -13.03
C PHE A 30 -14.24 3.32 -11.89
N PRO A 31 -14.08 4.54 -11.35
CA PRO A 31 -15.20 5.21 -10.74
C PRO A 31 -16.13 5.57 -11.89
N GLU A 32 -17.42 5.26 -11.77
CA GLU A 32 -18.43 5.54 -12.80
C GLU A 32 -18.44 7.02 -13.28
N ASN A 33 -17.71 7.93 -12.61
CA ASN A 33 -17.44 9.30 -13.03
C ASN A 33 -16.01 9.78 -12.62
N LYS A 34 -15.07 9.90 -13.58
CA LYS A 34 -13.67 10.46 -13.50
C LYS A 34 -12.55 9.52 -12.98
N PRO A 35 -11.26 9.94 -13.10
CA PRO A 35 -10.23 9.25 -13.89
C PRO A 35 -9.90 7.83 -13.39
N GLU A 36 -9.48 6.97 -14.33
CA GLU A 36 -8.92 5.65 -14.04
C GLU A 36 -7.71 5.77 -13.11
N PHE A 37 -7.70 5.00 -12.03
CA PHE A 37 -6.53 4.85 -11.16
C PHE A 37 -6.25 3.37 -10.89
N ASP A 38 -4.99 3.09 -10.58
CA ASP A 38 -4.56 1.77 -10.16
C ASP A 38 -4.64 1.69 -8.62
N VAL A 39 -5.22 0.62 -8.11
CA VAL A 39 -5.21 0.30 -6.66
C VAL A 39 -4.11 -0.72 -6.41
N VAL A 40 -3.11 -0.34 -5.63
CA VAL A 40 -2.00 -1.23 -5.25
C VAL A 40 -2.13 -1.60 -3.77
N THR A 41 -2.19 -2.90 -3.49
CA THR A 41 -2.16 -3.44 -2.13
C THR A 41 -0.74 -3.85 -1.75
N TRP A 42 -0.19 -3.21 -0.72
CA TRP A 42 1.12 -3.54 -0.15
C TRP A 42 0.98 -4.47 1.06
N CYS A 43 1.88 -5.43 1.21
CA CYS A 43 1.91 -6.35 2.35
C CYS A 43 3.22 -6.29 3.12
N CYS A 44 3.14 -6.46 4.44
CA CYS A 44 4.30 -6.56 5.32
C CYS A 44 5.15 -7.79 4.97
N SER A 45 6.45 -7.63 4.78
CA SER A 45 7.35 -8.75 4.48
C SER A 45 7.57 -9.73 5.65
N ILE A 46 7.10 -9.41 6.86
CA ILE A 46 7.32 -10.22 8.08
C ILE A 46 6.06 -10.97 8.49
N CYS A 47 4.91 -10.28 8.55
CA CYS A 47 3.65 -10.85 9.03
C CYS A 47 2.60 -11.00 7.92
N HIS A 48 2.96 -10.68 6.68
CA HIS A 48 2.12 -10.81 5.47
C HIS A 48 0.78 -10.06 5.54
N SER A 49 0.60 -9.20 6.54
CA SER A 49 -0.64 -8.45 6.70
C SER A 49 -0.64 -7.22 5.78
N PRO A 50 -1.79 -6.89 5.18
CA PRO A 50 -1.92 -5.74 4.30
C PRO A 50 -1.61 -4.44 5.05
N ILE A 51 -0.92 -3.54 4.38
CA ILE A 51 -0.61 -2.20 4.86
C ILE A 51 -1.64 -1.25 4.29
N VAL A 52 -2.42 -0.63 5.17
CA VAL A 52 -3.33 0.46 4.81
C VAL A 52 -2.55 1.76 4.93
N GLU A 53 -2.30 2.43 3.80
CA GLU A 53 -1.74 3.77 3.78
C GLU A 53 -2.76 4.76 4.34
N ILE A 54 -2.38 5.56 5.35
CA ILE A 54 -3.21 6.65 5.86
C ILE A 54 -2.67 7.94 5.24
N SER A 55 -3.32 8.42 4.19
CA SER A 55 -2.90 9.63 3.47
C SER A 55 -3.29 10.94 4.17
N VAL A 56 -4.12 10.91 5.23
CA VAL A 56 -4.56 12.14 5.92
C VAL A 56 -4.57 11.96 7.45
N PHE A 57 -3.68 12.67 8.14
CA PHE A 57 -3.79 12.93 9.57
C PHE A 57 -4.36 14.35 9.78
N ARG A 58 -5.68 14.49 9.95
CA ARG A 58 -6.27 15.79 10.31
C ARG A 58 -5.97 16.07 11.79
N ARG A 59 -5.06 17.01 12.07
CA ARG A 59 -5.03 17.67 13.39
C ARG A 59 -6.24 18.60 13.47
N LYS A 60 -7.07 18.41 14.49
CA LYS A 60 -8.03 19.45 14.94
C LYS A 60 -7.27 20.47 15.78
#